data_AF-A0A931NJC3-F1
#
_entry.id   AF-A0A931NJC3-F1
#
_cell.length_a   1.000
_cell.length_b   1.000
_cell.length_c   1.000
_cell.angle_alpha   90.00
_cell.angle_beta   90.00
_cell.angle_gamma   90.00
#
_symmetry.space_group_name_H-M   'P 1'
#
loop_
_entity.id
_entity.type
_entity.pdbx_description
1 polymer ?
#
loop_
_entity_poly.entity_id
_entity_poly.type
_entity_poly.pdbx_seq_one_letter_code
_entity_poly.pdbx_strand_id
1 'polypeptide(L)'
;MPIADEVALNAYITAVNAREVAQVCARHVEGFRQQFEQDFASWSRRNAQEISRGDALATAKGWNSAGPASVQRMAQMEADLIERLPADDRTRRCSELVARLAPAPQK
;
A
#
# COMPACT_ATOMS: atom_id res chain seq x y z
N MET A 1 12.27 21.36 0.49
CA MET A 1 13.11 20.15 0.43
C MET A 1 12.33 19.08 -0.34
N PRO A 2 12.42 19.06 -1.67
CA PRO A 2 11.54 18.25 -2.54
C PRO A 2 11.66 16.73 -2.31
N ILE A 3 12.86 16.24 -1.95
CA ILE A 3 13.10 14.80 -1.69
C ILE A 3 12.30 14.31 -0.46
N ALA A 4 12.21 15.12 0.60
CA ALA A 4 11.47 14.72 1.81
C ALA A 4 9.95 14.67 1.57
N ASP A 5 9.43 15.54 0.70
CA ASP A 5 8.01 15.54 0.33
C ASP A 5 7.65 14.34 -0.56
N GLU A 6 8.55 13.96 -1.46
CA GLU A 6 8.40 12.76 -2.28
C GLU A 6 8.41 11.48 -1.44
N VAL A 7 9.36 11.34 -0.51
CA VAL A 7 9.41 10.18 0.41
C VAL A 7 8.12 10.07 1.23
N ALA A 8 7.63 11.19 1.75
CA ALA A 8 6.38 11.22 2.52
C ALA A 8 5.16 10.82 1.67
N LEU A 9 5.03 11.39 0.46
CA LEU A 9 3.96 11.02 -0.47
C LEU A 9 4.02 9.54 -0.86
N ASN A 10 5.20 9.02 -1.15
CA ASN A 10 5.40 7.61 -1.49
C ASN A 10 5.01 6.69 -0.32
N ALA A 11 5.35 7.04 0.92
CA ALA A 11 4.94 6.27 2.09
C ALA A 11 3.41 6.28 2.26
N TYR A 12 2.76 7.43 2.11
CA TYR A 12 1.30 7.53 2.18
C TYR A 12 0.61 6.72 1.08
N ILE A 13 1.02 6.89 -0.19
CA ILE A 13 0.47 6.14 -1.33
C ILE A 13 0.67 4.64 -1.12
N THR A 14 1.86 4.22 -0.67
CA THR A 14 2.14 2.81 -0.34
C THR A 14 1.19 2.30 0.73
N ALA A 15 0.92 3.08 1.77
CA ALA A 15 0.02 2.67 2.86
C ALA A 15 -1.42 2.46 2.38
N VAL A 16 -1.95 3.37 1.56
CA VAL A 16 -3.29 3.28 1.00
C VAL A 16 -3.39 2.10 0.02
N ASN A 17 -2.43 2.00 -0.91
CA ASN A 17 -2.39 0.95 -1.91
C ASN A 17 -2.30 -0.45 -1.28
N ALA A 18 -1.38 -0.63 -0.34
CA ALA A 18 -1.18 -1.90 0.36
C ALA A 18 -2.46 -2.39 1.04
N ARG A 19 -3.25 -1.50 1.65
CA ARG A 19 -4.51 -1.86 2.30
C ARG A 19 -5.58 -2.30 1.32
N GLU A 20 -5.72 -1.62 0.18
CA GLU A 20 -6.71 -2.01 -0.83
C GLU A 20 -6.36 -3.35 -1.47
N VAL A 21 -5.11 -3.52 -1.90
CA VAL A 21 -4.65 -4.78 -2.50
C VAL A 21 -4.71 -5.94 -1.51
N ALA A 22 -4.44 -5.71 -0.22
CA ALA A 22 -4.52 -6.74 0.80
C ALA A 22 -5.93 -7.33 0.96
N GLN A 23 -7.00 -6.55 0.71
CA GLN A 23 -8.37 -7.05 0.76
C GLN A 23 -8.64 -8.10 -0.32
N VAL A 24 -8.09 -7.89 -1.52
CA VAL A 24 -8.14 -8.86 -2.62
C VAL A 24 -7.30 -10.08 -2.28
N CYS A 25 -6.05 -9.87 -1.88
CA CYS A 25 -5.13 -10.97 -1.57
C CYS A 25 -5.63 -11.88 -0.44
N ALA A 26 -6.24 -11.31 0.60
CA ALA A 26 -6.80 -12.08 1.70
C ALA A 26 -7.96 -13.01 1.31
N ARG A 27 -8.62 -12.79 0.16
CA ARG A 27 -9.69 -13.66 -0.35
C ARG A 27 -9.15 -14.86 -1.12
N HIS A 28 -7.95 -14.73 -1.68
CA HIS A 28 -7.41 -15.69 -2.65
C HIS A 28 -6.19 -16.46 -2.16
N VAL A 29 -5.48 -15.95 -1.16
CA VAL A 29 -4.24 -16.55 -0.64
C VAL A 29 -4.41 -16.88 0.83
N GLU A 30 -4.34 -18.17 1.16
CA GLU A 30 -4.44 -18.65 2.53
C GLU A 30 -3.30 -18.09 3.40
N GLY A 31 -3.61 -17.73 4.64
CA GLY A 31 -2.63 -17.16 5.58
C GLY A 31 -2.17 -15.73 5.28
N PHE A 32 -2.47 -15.19 4.09
CA PHE A 32 -2.01 -13.86 3.65
C PHE A 32 -2.39 -12.75 4.63
N ARG A 33 -3.65 -12.75 5.12
CA ARG A 33 -4.16 -11.69 5.98
C ARG A 33 -3.31 -11.51 7.24
N GLN A 34 -3.00 -12.62 7.92
CA GLN A 34 -2.22 -12.59 9.16
C GLN A 34 -0.81 -12.06 8.91
N GLN A 35 -0.15 -12.55 7.86
CA GLN A 35 1.20 -12.10 7.49
C GLN A 35 1.21 -10.60 7.14
N PHE A 36 0.25 -10.17 6.29
CA PHE A 36 0.11 -8.78 5.92
C PHE A 36 -0.11 -7.87 7.13
N GLU A 37 -1.02 -8.22 8.05
CA GLU A 37 -1.30 -7.40 9.24
C GLU A 37 -0.06 -7.22 10.11
N GLN A 38 0.77 -8.26 10.27
CA GLN A 38 2.02 -8.20 11.02
C GLN A 38 3.07 -7.29 10.34
N ASP A 39 3.34 -7.53 9.06
CA ASP A 39 4.35 -6.78 8.31
C ASP A 39 3.92 -5.32 8.12
N PHE A 40 2.65 -5.08 7.79
CA PHE A 40 2.10 -3.74 7.65
C PHE A 40 2.10 -2.97 8.97
N ALA A 41 1.77 -3.60 10.10
CA ALA A 41 1.86 -2.94 11.41
C ALA A 41 3.32 -2.57 11.75
N SER A 42 4.27 -3.45 11.44
CA SER A 42 5.69 -3.20 11.65
C SER A 42 6.21 -2.05 10.77
N TRP A 43 5.87 -2.09 9.48
CA TRP A 43 6.24 -1.08 8.49
C TRP A 43 5.59 0.28 8.77
N SER A 44 4.28 0.32 9.07
CA SER A 44 3.56 1.57 9.32
C SER A 44 4.06 2.30 10.57
N ARG A 45 4.47 1.57 11.62
CA ARG A 45 5.11 2.18 12.80
C ARG A 45 6.45 2.84 12.45
N ARG A 46 7.27 2.20 11.61
CA ARG A 46 8.56 2.76 11.17
C ARG A 46 8.41 4.00 10.29
N ASN A 47 7.31 4.09 9.53
CA ASN A 47 7.06 5.16 8.56
C ASN A 47 5.95 6.12 9.02
N ALA A 48 5.60 6.14 10.30
CA ALA A 48 4.40 6.84 10.78
C ALA A 48 4.46 8.36 10.50
N GLN A 49 5.64 8.95 10.60
CA GLN A 49 5.85 10.38 10.33
C GLN A 49 5.70 10.70 8.84
N GLU A 50 6.30 9.88 7.99
CA GLU A 50 6.25 9.99 6.52
C GLU A 50 4.82 9.80 6.02
N ILE A 51 4.10 8.81 6.55
CA ILE A 51 2.69 8.57 6.22
C ILE A 51 1.84 9.78 6.61
N SER A 52 1.99 10.31 7.82
CA SER A 52 1.22 11.46 8.29
C SER A 52 1.52 12.73 7.46
N ARG A 53 2.79 12.98 7.15
CA ARG A 53 3.18 14.11 6.29
C ARG A 53 2.67 13.92 4.86
N GLY A 54 2.74 12.71 4.33
CA GLY A 54 2.28 12.36 2.99
C GLY A 54 0.78 12.58 2.83
N ASP A 55 -0.01 12.22 3.84
CA ASP A 55 -1.45 12.48 3.88
C ASP A 55 -1.77 13.99 3.83
N ALA A 56 -1.06 14.80 4.62
CA ALA A 56 -1.20 16.25 4.58
C ALA A 56 -0.84 16.84 3.21
N LEU A 57 0.24 16.37 2.59
CA LEU A 57 0.68 16.78 1.25
C LEU A 57 -0.32 16.35 0.16
N ALA A 58 -0.83 15.12 0.23
CA ALA A 58 -1.85 14.61 -0.70
C ALA A 58 -3.14 15.42 -0.58
N THR A 59 -3.55 15.77 0.63
CA THR A 59 -4.69 16.65 0.90
C THR A 59 -4.48 18.04 0.29
N ALA A 60 -3.32 18.66 0.52
CA ALA A 60 -3.00 19.98 -0.05
C ALA A 60 -2.99 19.98 -1.59
N LYS A 61 -2.66 18.84 -2.21
CA LYS A 61 -2.71 18.63 -3.67
C LYS A 61 -4.09 18.25 -4.19
N GLY A 62 -5.08 18.05 -3.32
CA GLY A 62 -6.43 17.60 -3.69
C GLY A 62 -6.53 16.11 -4.03
N TRP A 63 -5.48 15.31 -3.78
CA TRP A 63 -5.43 13.88 -4.09
C TRP A 63 -6.18 13.00 -3.08
N ASN A 64 -6.71 13.59 -2.01
CA ASN A 64 -7.62 12.91 -1.08
C ASN A 64 -9.10 13.26 -1.32
N SER A 65 -9.41 14.04 -2.36
CA SER A 65 -10.79 14.37 -2.73
C SER A 65 -11.46 13.24 -3.52
N ALA A 66 -12.79 13.22 -3.62
CA ALA A 66 -13.58 12.19 -4.33
C ALA A 66 -13.44 12.20 -5.87
N GLY A 67 -12.34 12.75 -6.40
CA GLY A 67 -12.06 12.88 -7.83
C GLY A 67 -11.31 11.70 -8.46
N PRO A 68 -11.12 11.72 -9.79
CA PRO A 68 -10.40 10.66 -10.51
C PRO A 68 -8.92 10.57 -10.13
N ALA A 69 -8.31 11.66 -9.66
CA ALA A 69 -6.92 11.71 -9.19
C ALA A 69 -6.76 11.29 -7.72
N SER A 70 -7.79 10.71 -7.09
CA SER A 70 -7.67 10.34 -5.68
C SER A 70 -6.77 9.13 -5.48
N VAL A 71 -5.91 9.19 -4.46
CA VAL A 71 -5.04 8.07 -4.07
C VAL A 71 -5.86 6.82 -3.77
N GLN A 72 -7.00 6.99 -3.07
CA GLN A 72 -7.92 5.90 -2.78
C GLN A 72 -8.47 5.25 -4.05
N ARG A 73 -8.88 6.06 -5.03
CA ARG A 73 -9.44 5.53 -6.29
C ARG A 73 -8.38 4.81 -7.12
N MET A 74 -7.15 5.33 -7.16
CA MET A 74 -6.03 4.65 -7.81
C MET A 74 -5.72 3.31 -7.14
N ALA A 75 -5.73 3.26 -5.81
CA ALA A 75 -5.53 2.01 -5.06
C ALA A 75 -6.64 0.98 -5.32
N GLN A 76 -7.90 1.43 -5.39
CA GLN A 76 -9.03 0.56 -5.77
C GLN A 76 -8.89 0.01 -7.19
N MET A 77 -8.50 0.85 -8.15
CA MET A 77 -8.25 0.40 -9.52
C MET A 77 -7.14 -0.66 -9.60
N GLU A 78 -6.08 -0.51 -8.81
CA GLU A 78 -5.02 -1.54 -8.74
C GLU A 78 -5.53 -2.85 -8.11
N ALA A 79 -6.31 -2.78 -7.04
CA ALA A 79 -6.94 -3.94 -6.44
C ALA A 79 -7.86 -4.68 -7.44
N ASP A 80 -8.68 -3.93 -8.19
CA ASP A 80 -9.55 -4.46 -9.24
C ASP A 80 -8.76 -5.13 -10.37
N LEU A 81 -7.60 -4.58 -10.74
CA LEU A 81 -6.71 -5.19 -11.72
C LEU A 81 -6.14 -6.51 -11.21
N ILE A 82 -5.67 -6.55 -9.95
CA ILE A 82 -5.13 -7.76 -9.32
C ILE A 82 -6.19 -8.86 -9.19
N GLU A 83 -7.42 -8.50 -8.84
CA GLU A 83 -8.56 -9.43 -8.76
C GLU A 83 -8.77 -10.16 -10.10
N ARG A 84 -8.63 -9.46 -11.22
CA ARG A 84 -8.84 -9.99 -12.58
C ARG A 84 -7.67 -10.81 -13.12
N LEU A 85 -6.52 -10.85 -12.43
CA LEU A 85 -5.38 -11.63 -12.87
C LEU A 85 -5.65 -13.14 -12.76
N PRO A 86 -4.97 -13.96 -13.58
CA PRO A 86 -4.88 -15.40 -13.34
C PRO A 86 -4.38 -15.72 -11.92
N ALA A 87 -4.77 -16.88 -11.39
CA ALA A 87 -4.49 -17.25 -10.00
C ALA A 87 -2.99 -17.21 -9.64
N ASP A 88 -2.11 -17.69 -10.53
CA ASP A 88 -0.66 -17.71 -10.32
C ASP A 88 -0.09 -16.29 -10.23
N ASP A 89 -0.51 -15.41 -11.16
CA ASP A 89 -0.09 -14.02 -11.18
C ASP A 89 -0.62 -13.23 -9.98
N ARG A 90 -1.87 -13.46 -9.60
CA ARG A 90 -2.46 -12.85 -8.40
C ARG A 90 -1.68 -13.27 -7.16
N THR A 91 -1.39 -14.56 -7.01
CA THR A 91 -0.61 -15.09 -5.88
C THR A 91 0.77 -14.45 -5.83
N ARG A 92 1.46 -14.34 -6.97
CA ARG A 92 2.75 -13.64 -7.07
C ARG A 92 2.65 -12.18 -6.64
N ARG A 93 1.64 -11.44 -7.11
CA ARG A 93 1.42 -10.03 -6.71
C ARG A 93 1.15 -9.88 -5.22
N CYS A 94 0.40 -10.80 -4.63
CA CYS A 94 0.18 -10.83 -3.19
C CYS A 94 1.48 -11.07 -2.42
N SER A 95 2.28 -12.05 -2.83
CA SER A 95 3.61 -12.29 -2.21
C SER A 95 4.55 -11.09 -2.34
N GLU A 96 4.56 -10.41 -3.50
CA GLU A 96 5.33 -9.17 -3.71
C GLU A 96 4.90 -8.05 -2.75
N LEU A 97 3.61 -7.90 -2.49
CA LEU A 97 3.10 -6.89 -1.55
C LEU A 97 3.67 -7.11 -0.14
N VAL A 98 3.62 -8.34 0.37
CA VAL A 98 4.14 -8.68 1.70
C VAL A 98 5.66 -8.49 1.74
N ALA A 99 6.39 -8.94 0.71
CA ALA A 99 7.83 -8.78 0.63
C ALA A 99 8.29 -7.31 0.65
N ARG A 100 7.51 -6.39 0.09
CA ARG A 100 7.80 -4.94 0.13
C ARG A 100 7.63 -4.33 1.53
N LEU A 101 6.75 -4.90 2.35
CA LEU A 101 6.43 -4.41 3.70
C LEU A 101 7.30 -5.06 4.77
N ALA A 102 7.85 -6.23 4.46
CA ALA A 102 8.74 -6.96 5.35
C ALA A 102 9.92 -6.08 5.81
N PRO A 103 10.34 -6.18 7.08
CA PRO A 103 11.57 -5.57 7.52
C PRO A 103 12.74 -6.09 6.68
N ALA A 104 13.69 -5.23 6.31
CA ALA A 104 14.92 -5.67 5.66
C ALA A 104 15.59 -6.75 6.53
N PRO A 105 16.11 -7.84 5.95
CA PRO A 105 16.78 -8.88 6.73
C PRO A 105 17.91 -8.22 7.52
N GLN A 106 17.87 -8.39 8.85
CA GLN A 106 18.97 -8.00 9.72
C GLN A 106 20.15 -8.92 9.36
N LYS A 107 21.22 -8.33 8.83
CA LYS A 107 22.49 -9.01 8.61
C LYS A 107 23.25 -9.13 9.93
#